data_AF-A0A381I9Z1-F1
#
_entry.id   AF-A0A381I9Z1-F1
#
_cell.length_a   1.000
_cell.length_b   1.000
_cell.length_c   1.000
_cell.angle_alpha   90.00
_cell.angle_beta   90.00
_cell.angle_gamma   90.00
#
_symmetry.space_group_name_H-M   'P 1'
#
loop_
_entity.id
_entity.type
_entity.pdbx_description
1 polymer ?
#
loop_
_entity_poly.entity_id
_entity_poly.type
_entity_poly.pdbx_seq_one_letter_code
_entity_poly.pdbx_strand_id
1 'polypeptide(L)'
;MLVYASVAINTYSREGFIMDYTKTYEEWIKGSYFDEDTKLELENIKNNEKEIEDRFYKDLEFGTAGLRGIIEAGTNRINKYTVRRATFGLANYILENTTKEETSRGVVIAHDNRHKSRQFCIESANTLAACGIKAYIF
;
A
#
# COMPACT_ATOMS: atom_id res chain seq x y z
N MET A 1 -27.57 22.84 9.11
CA MET A 1 -27.04 21.61 9.73
C MET A 1 -25.74 21.27 9.00
N LEU A 2 -24.64 21.87 9.44
CA LEU A 2 -23.30 21.69 8.87
C LEU A 2 -22.58 20.64 9.71
N VAL A 3 -22.30 19.49 9.13
CA VAL A 3 -21.42 18.48 9.74
C VAL A 3 -20.02 18.75 9.18
N TYR A 4 -19.22 19.51 9.94
CA TYR A 4 -17.78 19.59 9.72
C TYR A 4 -17.19 18.22 10.06
N ALA A 5 -16.96 17.38 9.06
CA ALA A 5 -16.04 16.25 9.19
C ALA A 5 -14.64 16.84 9.23
N SER A 6 -14.14 17.03 10.45
CA SER A 6 -12.74 17.27 10.74
C SER A 6 -11.90 16.16 10.11
N VAL A 7 -11.35 16.43 8.92
CA VAL A 7 -10.17 15.73 8.45
C VAL A 7 -9.05 16.29 9.30
N ALA A 8 -8.68 15.55 10.34
CA ALA A 8 -7.45 15.80 11.08
C ALA A 8 -6.27 15.54 10.12
N ILE A 9 -5.96 16.54 9.28
CA ILE A 9 -4.67 16.68 8.63
C ILE A 9 -3.72 16.93 9.80
N ASN A 10 -3.20 15.84 10.34
CA ASN A 10 -2.22 15.86 11.39
C ASN A 10 -0.93 16.42 10.77
N THR A 11 -0.81 17.75 10.79
CA THR A 11 0.43 18.47 10.54
C THR A 11 1.40 18.12 11.66
N TYR A 12 2.07 16.97 11.54
CA TYR A 12 3.11 16.58 12.49
C TYR A 12 4.38 17.37 12.20
N SER A 13 4.69 18.23 13.16
CA SER A 13 5.96 18.91 13.38
C SER A 13 7.15 17.94 13.31
N ARG A 14 8.24 18.43 12.71
CA ARG A 14 9.56 17.78 12.60
C ARG A 14 10.20 17.55 13.99
N GLU A 15 9.88 16.45 14.67
CA GLU A 15 10.73 15.82 15.69
C GLU A 15 10.55 14.30 15.57
N GLY A 16 11.65 13.55 15.57
CA GLY A 16 11.72 12.15 15.11
C GLY A 16 10.66 11.23 15.73
N PHE A 17 9.70 10.81 14.91
CA PHE A 17 8.79 9.72 15.24
C PHE A 17 9.55 8.41 15.06
N ILE A 18 10.03 7.82 16.16
CA ILE A 18 10.38 6.40 16.16
C ILE A 18 9.05 5.68 15.95
N MET A 19 8.76 5.25 14.73
CA MET A 19 7.68 4.29 14.53
C MET A 19 8.02 3.07 15.38
N ASP A 20 7.10 2.72 16.28
CA ASP A 20 7.19 1.47 17.02
C ASP A 20 6.93 0.32 16.04
N TYR A 21 8.01 -0.09 15.35
CA TYR A 21 7.99 -1.14 14.33
C TYR A 21 7.45 -2.46 14.90
N THR A 22 7.62 -2.68 16.21
CA THR A 22 7.09 -3.84 16.94
C THR A 22 5.56 -3.81 16.93
N LYS A 23 4.96 -2.65 17.21
CA LYS A 23 3.50 -2.50 17.18
C LYS A 23 2.94 -2.76 15.78
N THR A 24 3.57 -2.19 14.75
CA THR A 24 3.13 -2.43 13.36
C THR A 24 3.27 -3.89 12.96
N TYR A 25 4.36 -4.55 13.35
CA TYR A 25 4.54 -6.00 13.16
C TYR A 25 3.43 -6.81 13.83
N GLU A 26 3.08 -6.50 15.08
CA GLU A 26 2.00 -7.18 15.79
C GLU A 26 0.63 -6.96 15.13
N GLU A 27 0.35 -5.76 14.62
CA GLU A 27 -0.86 -5.46 13.86
C GLU A 27 -0.95 -6.32 12.59
N TRP A 28 0.18 -6.58 11.93
CA TRP A 28 0.24 -7.46 10.76
C TRP A 28 -0.01 -8.94 11.11
N ILE A 29 0.50 -9.41 12.24
CA ILE A 29 0.27 -10.80 12.71
C ILE A 29 -1.17 -10.99 13.17
N LYS A 30 -1.70 -10.08 13.99
CA LYS A 30 -3.02 -10.22 14.63
C LYS A 30 -4.16 -9.79 13.71
N GLY A 31 -3.89 -8.95 12.72
CA GLY A 31 -4.90 -8.37 11.83
C GLY A 31 -5.60 -9.42 10.97
N SER A 32 -6.94 -9.36 10.93
CA SER A 32 -7.75 -10.19 10.03
C SER A 32 -7.66 -9.76 8.56
N TYR A 33 -7.10 -8.57 8.29
CA TYR A 33 -6.89 -8.05 6.95
C TYR A 33 -5.77 -8.77 6.18
N PHE A 34 -4.79 -9.30 6.90
CA PHE A 34 -3.64 -9.98 6.32
C PHE A 34 -3.92 -11.47 6.14
N ASP A 35 -3.56 -12.00 4.97
CA ASP A 35 -3.69 -13.42 4.63
C ASP A 35 -2.69 -14.29 5.41
N GLU A 36 -3.01 -15.59 5.46
CA GLU A 36 -2.24 -16.57 6.21
C GLU A 36 -0.81 -16.77 5.68
N ASP A 37 -0.56 -16.63 4.37
CA ASP A 37 0.81 -16.75 3.83
C ASP A 37 1.68 -15.59 4.31
N THR A 38 1.13 -14.37 4.32
CA THR A 38 1.81 -13.17 4.86
C THR A 38 2.11 -13.33 6.35
N LYS A 39 1.16 -13.84 7.14
CA LYS A 39 1.37 -14.10 8.56
C LYS A 39 2.42 -15.17 8.80
N LEU A 40 2.39 -16.25 8.02
CA LEU A 40 3.37 -17.33 8.09
C LEU A 40 4.78 -16.82 7.78
N GLU A 41 4.93 -15.95 6.77
CA GLU A 41 6.20 -15.29 6.46
C GLU A 41 6.72 -14.48 7.66
N LEU A 42 5.84 -13.72 8.32
CA LEU A 42 6.18 -12.91 9.48
C LEU A 42 6.44 -13.74 10.76
N GLU A 43 5.76 -14.88 10.94
CA GLU A 43 6.01 -15.83 12.03
C GLU A 43 7.39 -16.49 11.89
N ASN A 44 7.85 -16.75 10.66
CA ASN A 44 9.17 -17.34 10.42
C ASN A 44 10.32 -16.43 10.85
N ILE A 45 10.10 -15.12 10.92
CA ILE A 45 11.10 -14.12 11.35
C ILE A 45 10.90 -13.64 12.79
N LYS A 46 9.96 -14.20 13.56
CA LYS A 46 9.58 -13.69 14.89
C LYS A 46 10.73 -13.58 15.91
N ASN A 47 11.77 -14.39 15.75
CA ASN A 47 12.95 -14.40 16.62
C ASN A 47 14.11 -13.56 16.05
N ASN A 48 13.90 -12.87 14.94
CA ASN A 48 14.91 -12.05 14.27
C ASN A 48 14.51 -10.58 14.30
N GLU A 49 14.78 -9.92 15.42
CA GLU A 49 14.44 -8.51 15.65
C GLU A 49 14.99 -7.58 14.57
N LYS A 50 16.20 -7.83 14.05
CA LYS A 50 16.80 -7.01 12.98
C LYS A 50 16.01 -7.06 11.68
N GLU A 51 15.49 -8.24 11.34
CA GLU A 51 14.68 -8.43 10.13
C GLU A 51 13.30 -7.78 10.29
N ILE A 52 12.71 -7.88 11.48
CA ILE A 52 11.45 -7.20 11.81
C ILE A 52 11.66 -5.68 11.75
N GLU A 53 12.71 -5.17 12.39
CA GLU A 53 13.06 -3.75 12.33
C GLU A 53 13.20 -3.31 10.88
N ASP A 54 14.04 -3.96 10.06
CA ASP A 54 14.26 -3.56 8.66
C ASP A 54 12.98 -3.57 7.78
N ARG A 55 12.03 -4.46 8.08
CA ARG A 55 10.74 -4.54 7.38
C ARG A 55 9.73 -3.50 7.81
N PHE A 56 9.81 -3.00 9.05
CA PHE A 56 8.75 -2.19 9.66
C PHE A 56 9.20 -0.81 10.18
N TYR A 57 10.50 -0.49 10.19
CA TYR A 57 11.01 0.80 10.68
C TYR A 57 10.58 2.00 9.85
N LYS A 58 10.20 1.76 8.59
CA LYS A 58 9.69 2.80 7.68
C LYS A 58 8.62 2.27 6.73
N ASP A 59 8.00 3.20 6.03
CA ASP A 59 7.17 2.90 4.88
C ASP A 59 8.01 2.83 3.60
N LEU A 60 7.60 1.96 2.67
CA LEU A 60 8.19 1.90 1.35
C LEU A 60 8.00 3.24 0.63
N GLU A 61 9.11 3.88 0.28
CA GLU A 61 9.10 5.20 -0.35
C GLU A 61 8.74 5.11 -1.85
N PHE A 62 7.98 6.11 -2.32
CA PHE A 62 7.69 6.29 -3.73
C PHE A 62 8.80 7.11 -4.39
N GLY A 63 9.66 6.47 -5.17
CA GLY A 63 10.76 7.13 -5.88
C GLY A 63 10.32 7.75 -7.21
N THR A 64 11.27 8.39 -7.90
CA THR A 64 11.06 8.97 -9.25
C THR A 64 10.58 7.97 -10.29
N ALA A 65 10.88 6.69 -10.08
CA ALA A 65 10.49 5.59 -10.95
C ALA A 65 9.50 4.62 -10.28
N GLY A 66 8.70 5.13 -9.34
CA GLY A 66 7.65 4.39 -8.64
C GLY A 66 8.13 3.64 -7.39
N LEU A 67 7.26 2.75 -6.90
CA LEU A 67 7.56 1.87 -5.77
C LEU A 67 8.57 0.79 -6.17
N ARG A 68 9.65 0.67 -5.40
CA ARG A 68 10.68 -0.36 -5.58
C ARG A 68 11.16 -0.86 -4.23
N GLY A 69 11.20 -2.18 -4.06
CA GLY A 69 11.66 -2.81 -2.83
C GLY A 69 11.77 -4.32 -2.96
N ILE A 70 12.15 -4.98 -1.88
CA ILE A 70 12.21 -6.43 -1.78
C ILE A 70 10.78 -6.99 -1.66
N ILE A 71 10.47 -8.08 -2.37
CA ILE A 71 9.14 -8.71 -2.39
C ILE A 71 8.94 -9.58 -1.16
N GLU A 72 8.44 -8.98 -0.08
CA GLU A 72 8.29 -9.59 1.25
C GLU A 72 7.15 -8.91 2.04
N ALA A 73 6.73 -9.53 3.15
CA ALA A 73 5.84 -8.93 4.12
C ALA A 73 6.54 -7.80 4.90
N GLY A 74 5.86 -6.66 5.07
CA GLY A 74 6.38 -5.48 5.75
C GLY A 74 5.91 -4.17 5.13
N THR A 75 6.00 -3.07 5.90
CA THR A 75 5.67 -1.72 5.43
C THR A 75 6.78 -1.16 4.53
N ASN A 76 8.04 -1.53 4.77
CA ASN A 76 9.21 -1.20 3.97
C ASN A 76 9.51 -2.24 2.87
N ARG A 77 8.48 -2.95 2.40
CA ARG A 77 8.58 -4.02 1.40
C ARG A 77 7.52 -3.86 0.31
N ILE A 78 7.80 -4.38 -0.88
CA ILE A 78 6.79 -4.43 -1.94
C ILE A 78 5.96 -5.70 -1.79
N ASN A 79 4.67 -5.53 -1.51
CA ASN A 79 3.72 -6.62 -1.37
C ASN A 79 2.34 -6.13 -1.83
N LYS A 80 1.36 -7.03 -1.86
CA LYS A 80 0.01 -6.66 -2.32
C LYS A 80 -0.61 -5.53 -1.49
N TYR A 81 -0.28 -5.41 -0.20
CA TYR A 81 -0.84 -4.38 0.67
C TYR A 81 -0.23 -3.01 0.40
N THR A 82 1.09 -2.93 0.22
CA THR A 82 1.76 -1.67 -0.14
C THR A 82 1.38 -1.21 -1.55
N VAL A 83 1.20 -2.15 -2.50
CA VAL A 83 0.66 -1.87 -3.83
C VAL A 83 -0.79 -1.35 -3.74
N ARG A 84 -1.68 -2.02 -3.01
CA ARG A 84 -3.06 -1.56 -2.78
C ARG A 84 -3.09 -0.16 -2.18
N ARG A 85 -2.25 0.11 -1.16
CA ARG A 85 -2.18 1.43 -0.52
C ARG A 85 -1.81 2.53 -1.51
N ALA A 86 -0.78 2.30 -2.31
CA ALA A 86 -0.35 3.28 -3.31
C ALA A 86 -1.40 3.47 -4.42
N THR A 87 -2.00 2.37 -4.90
CA THR A 87 -3.06 2.45 -5.91
C THR A 87 -4.31 3.13 -5.38
N PHE A 88 -4.66 2.94 -4.11
CA PHE A 88 -5.75 3.67 -3.45
C PHE A 88 -5.46 5.17 -3.37
N GLY A 89 -4.21 5.55 -3.04
CA GLY A 89 -3.76 6.95 -3.10
C GLY A 89 -3.90 7.55 -4.51
N LEU A 90 -3.49 6.81 -5.54
CA LEU A 90 -3.68 7.21 -6.93
C LEU A 90 -5.16 7.34 -7.31
N ALA A 91 -6.01 6.41 -6.87
CA ALA A 91 -7.45 6.44 -7.13
C ALA A 91 -8.09 7.71 -6.55
N ASN A 92 -7.80 8.03 -5.29
CA ASN A 92 -8.31 9.24 -4.66
C ASN A 92 -7.80 10.49 -5.37
N TYR A 93 -6.53 10.53 -5.74
CA TYR A 93 -5.97 11.65 -6.50
C TYR A 93 -6.72 11.85 -7.83
N ILE A 94 -7.00 10.79 -8.59
CA ILE A 94 -7.77 10.88 -9.83
C ILE A 94 -9.19 11.42 -9.56
N LEU A 95 -9.87 10.90 -8.54
CA LEU A 95 -11.24 11.31 -8.21
C LEU A 95 -11.33 12.77 -7.76
N GLU A 96 -10.30 13.28 -7.09
CA GLU A 96 -10.25 14.67 -6.61
C GLU A 96 -9.85 15.67 -7.70
N ASN A 97 -9.06 15.24 -8.69
CA ASN A 97 -8.42 16.14 -9.66
C ASN A 97 -8.97 15.99 -11.09
N THR A 98 -9.97 15.15 -11.31
CA THR A 98 -10.58 14.96 -12.64
C THR A 98 -12.10 15.01 -12.59
N THR A 99 -12.72 15.30 -13.74
CA THR A 99 -14.16 15.23 -13.90
C THR A 99 -14.64 13.79 -14.00
N LYS A 100 -15.96 13.58 -13.80
CA LYS A 100 -16.57 12.24 -13.96
C LYS A 100 -16.38 11.67 -15.37
N GLU A 101 -16.42 12.53 -16.40
CA GLU A 101 -16.18 12.12 -17.78
C GLU A 101 -14.75 11.61 -17.97
N GLU A 102 -13.76 12.35 -17.45
CA GLU A 102 -12.35 11.94 -17.51
C GLU A 102 -12.09 10.65 -16.74
N THR A 103 -12.61 10.53 -15.51
CA THR A 103 -12.52 9.30 -14.71
C THR A 103 -13.12 8.10 -15.45
N SER A 104 -14.21 8.30 -16.22
CA SER A 104 -14.89 7.22 -16.94
C SER A 104 -14.04 6.57 -18.06
N ARG A 105 -12.98 7.25 -18.51
CA ARG A 105 -11.99 6.73 -19.47
C ARG A 105 -11.17 5.58 -18.88
N GLY A 106 -11.00 5.55 -17.57
CA GLY A 106 -10.28 4.51 -16.84
C GLY A 106 -8.76 4.61 -16.91
N VAL A 107 -8.09 3.61 -16.35
CA VAL A 107 -6.64 3.52 -16.21
C VAL A 107 -6.12 2.28 -16.92
N VAL A 108 -5.03 2.44 -17.69
CA VAL A 108 -4.32 1.34 -18.33
C VAL A 108 -3.19 0.88 -17.40
N ILE A 109 -3.11 -0.43 -17.17
CA ILE A 109 -2.06 -1.06 -16.38
C ILE A 109 -1.35 -2.08 -17.26
N ALA A 110 -0.06 -1.85 -17.47
CA ALA A 110 0.83 -2.79 -18.15
C ALA A 110 1.79 -3.39 -17.13
N HIS A 111 2.21 -4.63 -17.36
CA HIS A 111 3.18 -5.31 -16.50
C HIS A 111 4.27 -6.01 -17.31
N ASP A 112 5.42 -6.24 -16.70
CA ASP A 112 6.53 -6.98 -17.30
C ASP A 112 6.52 -8.46 -16.85
N ASN A 113 7.58 -9.20 -17.18
CA ASN A 113 7.75 -10.60 -16.83
C ASN A 113 8.36 -10.85 -15.45
N ARG A 114 8.56 -9.81 -14.62
CA ARG A 114 9.15 -9.99 -13.28
C ARG A 114 8.26 -10.84 -12.38
N HIS A 115 8.89 -11.51 -11.43
CA HIS A 115 8.18 -12.25 -10.39
C HIS A 115 7.15 -11.34 -9.70
N LYS A 116 5.92 -11.86 -9.51
CA LYS A 116 4.73 -11.15 -8.99
C LYS A 116 4.22 -9.93 -9.78
N SER A 117 4.83 -9.55 -10.90
CA SER A 117 4.40 -8.40 -11.72
C SER A 117 2.92 -8.48 -12.12
N ARG A 118 2.50 -9.64 -12.64
CA ARG A 118 1.09 -9.92 -12.96
C ARG A 118 0.16 -9.84 -11.74
N GLN A 119 0.60 -10.34 -10.58
CA GLN A 119 -0.20 -10.32 -9.35
C GLN A 119 -0.40 -8.88 -8.87
N PHE A 120 0.66 -8.07 -8.86
CA PHE A 120 0.56 -6.66 -8.48
C PHE A 120 -0.29 -5.83 -9.45
N CYS A 121 -0.27 -6.19 -10.74
CA CYS A 121 -1.15 -5.61 -11.75
C CYS A 121 -2.63 -5.88 -11.43
N ILE A 122 -2.97 -7.14 -11.13
CA ILE A 122 -4.33 -7.54 -10.74
C ILE A 122 -4.76 -6.84 -9.44
N GLU A 123 -3.88 -6.76 -8.44
CA GLU A 123 -4.18 -6.08 -7.17
C GLU A 123 -4.44 -4.58 -7.37
N SER A 124 -3.69 -3.94 -8.26
CA SER A 124 -3.91 -2.55 -8.65
C SER A 124 -5.24 -2.37 -9.37
N ALA A 125 -5.56 -3.24 -10.32
CA ALA A 125 -6.83 -3.19 -11.05
C ALA A 125 -8.02 -3.38 -10.10
N ASN A 126 -7.94 -4.34 -9.17
CA ASN A 126 -8.98 -4.58 -8.17
C ASN A 126 -9.18 -3.37 -7.25
N THR A 127 -8.08 -2.73 -6.85
CA THR A 127 -8.14 -1.52 -6.00
C THR A 127 -8.82 -0.36 -6.73
N LEU A 128 -8.46 -0.11 -7.99
CA LEU A 128 -9.11 0.91 -8.82
C LEU A 128 -10.60 0.61 -9.03
N ALA A 129 -10.92 -0.65 -9.32
CA ALA A 129 -12.31 -1.09 -9.51
C ALA A 129 -13.16 -0.91 -8.24
N ALA A 130 -12.59 -1.17 -7.06
CA ALA A 130 -13.25 -0.92 -5.78
C ALA A 130 -13.53 0.58 -5.54
N CYS A 131 -12.71 1.47 -6.10
CA CYS A 131 -12.92 2.91 -6.11
C CYS A 131 -13.86 3.39 -7.24
N GLY A 132 -14.41 2.49 -8.06
CA GLY A 132 -15.30 2.83 -9.18
C GLY A 132 -14.58 3.28 -10.45
N ILE A 133 -13.26 3.10 -10.54
CA ILE A 133 -12.44 3.44 -11.72
C ILE A 133 -12.24 2.19 -12.58
N LYS A 134 -12.53 2.28 -13.88
CA LYS A 134 -12.26 1.19 -14.82
C LYS A 134 -10.76 0.97 -14.97
N ALA A 135 -10.31 -0.27 -14.88
CA ALA A 135 -8.92 -0.66 -15.11
C ALA A 135 -8.81 -1.62 -16.29
N TYR A 136 -7.82 -1.41 -17.16
CA TYR A 136 -7.52 -2.27 -18.31
C TYR A 136 -6.13 -2.87 -18.15
N ILE A 137 -6.05 -4.20 -18.10
CA ILE A 137 -4.79 -4.92 -17.96
C ILE A 137 -4.27 -5.34 -19.34
N PHE A 138 -3.00 -5.08 -19.61
CA PHE A 138 -2.28 -5.47 -20.82
C PHE A 138 -1.04 -6.30 -20.50
#